data_AF-A0A7J9E096-F1
#
_entry.id   AF-A0A7J9E096-F1
#
_cell.length_a   1.000
_cell.length_b   1.000
_cell.length_c   1.000
_cell.angle_alpha   90.00
_cell.angle_beta   90.00
_cell.angle_gamma   90.00
#
_symmetry.space_group_name_H-M   'P 1'
#
loop_
_entity.id
_entity.type
_entity.pdbx_description
1 polymer ?
#
loop_
_entity_poly.entity_id
_entity_poly.type
_entity_poly.pdbx_seq_one_letter_code
_entity_poly.pdbx_strand_id
1 'polypeptide(L)'
;MSLSCSDRFTDLLCAEDSEEVLSGESPACSSELDSQASCIEESSIDGFIEDETNFVPGFDYLARFQCQSLDASAREASVAWILKVQAYYNLQPLTAYLSVNYLDRFLYSRRLPQASGWPLQLLSTACLSLAAKMEEPLVPSLLDLQVEGAKYIFEPKTIQRMELLVLTVLDWRLRSVTPFSFIDFFACKLDPTGTFLAFLISRATDIILSNIKEASFLEYRPSSIAAAAILCAANEIPNLSLFNPEHAESWCDGLSKEKILSCYRLMQELVVDNARRKPRKMLPQLRVSIRGRMRSSDSSSSSSSSPSYKRRKLNNCLRVDDDDRNSK
;
A
#
# COMPACT_ATOMS: atom_id res chain seq x y z
N MET A 1 -10.31 37.06 -45.16
CA MET A 1 -11.15 37.84 -44.23
C MET A 1 -11.40 36.95 -43.02
N SER A 2 -10.70 37.25 -41.91
CA SER A 2 -11.23 37.43 -40.53
C SER A 2 -12.71 37.03 -40.33
N LEU A 3 -13.20 36.32 -39.31
CA LEU A 3 -12.97 36.15 -37.85
C LEU A 3 -14.13 35.19 -37.41
N SER A 4 -14.26 34.55 -36.26
CA SER A 4 -13.49 34.33 -35.02
C SER A 4 -14.12 33.14 -34.29
N CYS A 5 -13.33 32.53 -33.42
CA CYS A 5 -13.76 31.68 -32.30
C CYS A 5 -14.55 32.51 -31.27
N SER A 6 -15.46 31.89 -30.51
CA SER A 6 -15.94 32.41 -29.23
C SER A 6 -16.18 31.26 -28.25
N ASP A 7 -15.40 31.31 -27.18
CA ASP A 7 -15.48 30.52 -25.95
C ASP A 7 -16.83 30.67 -25.24
N ARG A 8 -17.21 29.63 -24.48
CA ARG A 8 -18.10 29.73 -23.32
C ARG A 8 -17.50 28.95 -22.14
N PHE A 9 -16.64 29.63 -21.40
CA PHE A 9 -16.38 29.37 -19.99
C PHE A 9 -16.75 30.63 -19.23
N THR A 10 -17.69 30.51 -18.29
CA THR A 10 -17.97 31.52 -17.27
C THR A 10 -18.30 30.80 -15.98
N ASP A 11 -17.28 30.72 -15.12
CA ASP A 11 -17.25 31.15 -13.72
C ASP A 11 -18.58 31.23 -12.96
N LEU A 12 -18.66 30.47 -11.87
CA LEU A 12 -19.55 30.73 -10.74
C LEU A 12 -18.70 30.67 -9.46
N LEU A 13 -18.19 31.84 -9.09
CA LEU A 13 -17.51 32.13 -7.83
C LEU A 13 -18.53 32.40 -6.72
N CYS A 14 -18.12 32.03 -5.50
CA CYS A 14 -18.79 32.26 -4.23
C CYS A 14 -19.00 33.76 -3.95
N ALA A 15 -20.15 34.11 -3.37
CA ALA A 15 -20.39 35.40 -2.74
C ALA A 15 -20.59 35.17 -1.23
N GLU A 16 -19.75 35.86 -0.45
CA GLU A 16 -19.84 36.02 1.00
C GLU A 16 -20.75 37.23 1.27
N ASP A 17 -21.70 37.11 2.21
CA ASP A 17 -22.40 38.25 2.81
C ASP A 17 -22.15 38.24 4.32
N SER A 18 -21.74 39.40 4.83
CA SER A 18 -21.31 39.64 6.20
C SER A 18 -22.29 40.53 6.98
N GLU A 19 -22.24 40.35 8.31
CA GLU A 19 -22.63 41.26 9.41
C GLU A 19 -24.11 41.38 9.83
N GLU A 20 -24.41 40.89 11.05
CA GLU A 20 -25.06 41.70 12.10
C GLU A 20 -24.75 41.15 13.52
N VAL A 21 -24.79 42.03 14.52
CA VAL A 21 -23.91 42.07 15.72
C VAL A 21 -24.63 41.75 17.05
N LEU A 22 -23.99 40.91 17.87
CA LEU A 22 -23.91 40.76 19.35
C LEU A 22 -25.16 40.76 20.26
N SER A 23 -25.31 39.68 21.05
CA SER A 23 -25.14 39.71 22.54
C SER A 23 -25.40 38.34 23.19
N GLY A 24 -24.63 38.00 24.23
CA GLY A 24 -25.09 37.13 25.34
C GLY A 24 -24.44 35.75 25.50
N GLU A 25 -23.55 35.67 26.50
CA GLU A 25 -23.28 34.51 27.39
C GLU A 25 -22.53 33.28 26.83
N SER A 26 -21.26 33.15 27.25
CA SER A 26 -20.47 31.91 27.15
C SER A 26 -20.97 30.85 28.12
N PRO A 27 -21.28 29.61 27.67
CA PRO A 27 -21.19 28.44 28.51
C PRO A 27 -19.79 27.84 28.38
N ALA A 28 -19.18 27.52 29.53
CA ALA A 28 -17.95 26.74 29.61
C ALA A 28 -18.14 25.41 28.87
N CYS A 29 -17.32 25.16 27.85
CA CYS A 29 -17.32 23.89 27.13
C CYS A 29 -16.48 22.87 27.91
N SER A 30 -17.15 22.18 28.83
CA SER A 30 -16.72 20.87 29.30
C SER A 30 -16.90 19.89 28.13
N SER A 31 -15.84 19.61 27.38
CA SER A 31 -15.84 18.45 26.48
C SER A 31 -15.26 17.28 27.26
N GLU A 32 -16.16 16.53 27.89
CA GLU A 32 -15.90 15.17 28.29
C GLU A 32 -15.46 14.38 27.05
N LEU A 33 -14.35 13.67 27.19
CA LEU A 33 -13.77 12.80 26.17
C LEU A 33 -14.68 11.57 26.03
N ASP A 34 -15.74 11.67 25.23
CA ASP A 34 -16.39 10.49 24.68
C ASP A 34 -15.48 9.88 23.61
N SER A 35 -14.52 9.08 24.08
CA SER A 35 -13.79 8.13 23.25
C SER A 35 -14.69 6.90 23.01
N GLN A 36 -15.88 7.11 22.46
CA GLN A 36 -16.63 6.01 21.86
C GLN A 36 -15.95 5.70 20.52
N ALA A 37 -15.20 4.60 20.49
CA ALA A 37 -14.82 3.96 19.24
C ALA A 37 -16.11 3.71 18.46
N SER A 38 -16.38 4.52 17.45
CA SER A 38 -17.54 4.33 16.59
C SER A 38 -17.35 3.01 15.84
N CYS A 39 -18.01 1.97 16.34
CA CYS A 39 -18.09 0.69 15.67
C CYS A 39 -18.71 0.93 14.29
N ILE A 40 -18.07 0.40 13.24
CA ILE A 40 -18.60 0.45 11.87
C ILE A 40 -20.03 -0.13 11.89
N GLU A 41 -20.98 0.56 11.26
CA GLU A 41 -22.38 0.11 11.21
C GLU A 41 -22.50 -1.25 10.50
N GLU A 42 -23.32 -2.16 11.06
CA GLU A 42 -23.51 -3.53 10.54
C GLU A 42 -23.95 -3.55 9.07
N SER A 43 -24.80 -2.60 8.65
CA SER A 43 -25.25 -2.47 7.25
C SER A 43 -24.13 -2.16 6.25
N SER A 44 -23.01 -1.59 6.72
CA SER A 44 -21.83 -1.36 5.89
C SER A 44 -21.05 -2.66 5.64
N ILE A 45 -21.04 -3.56 6.64
CA ILE A 45 -20.31 -4.83 6.57
C ILE A 45 -20.98 -5.81 5.62
N ASP A 46 -22.31 -5.88 5.62
CA ASP A 46 -23.06 -6.76 4.70
C ASP A 46 -22.75 -6.45 3.24
N GLY A 47 -22.68 -5.16 2.88
CA GLY A 47 -22.27 -4.74 1.53
C GLY A 47 -20.86 -5.20 1.17
N PHE A 48 -19.92 -5.17 2.12
CA PHE A 48 -18.57 -5.69 1.89
C PHE A 48 -18.53 -7.22 1.72
N ILE A 49 -19.37 -7.97 2.44
CA ILE A 49 -19.47 -9.44 2.27
C ILE A 49 -20.00 -9.81 0.88
N GLU A 50 -20.97 -9.07 0.36
CA GLU A 50 -21.48 -9.29 -1.00
C GLU A 50 -20.40 -8.98 -2.05
N ASP A 51 -19.71 -7.85 -1.87
CA ASP A 51 -18.75 -7.34 -2.85
C ASP A 51 -17.38 -8.02 -2.81
N GLU A 52 -16.99 -8.70 -1.72
CA GLU A 52 -15.63 -9.26 -1.59
C GLU A 52 -15.30 -10.27 -2.70
N THR A 53 -16.31 -10.93 -3.25
CA THR A 53 -16.16 -11.88 -4.36
C THR A 53 -15.65 -11.24 -5.65
N ASN A 54 -15.90 -9.94 -5.84
CA ASN A 54 -15.51 -9.20 -7.04
C ASN A 54 -14.01 -8.86 -7.10
N PHE A 55 -13.30 -9.00 -5.98
CA PHE A 55 -11.94 -8.51 -5.82
C PHE A 55 -10.92 -9.61 -5.48
N VAL A 56 -11.34 -10.88 -5.49
CA VAL A 56 -10.45 -12.03 -5.36
C VAL A 56 -10.09 -12.55 -6.77
N PRO A 57 -8.82 -12.92 -7.04
CA PRO A 57 -8.47 -13.63 -8.27
C PRO A 57 -9.34 -14.89 -8.46
N GLY A 58 -9.63 -15.28 -9.70
CA GLY A 58 -10.51 -16.43 -9.94
C GLY A 58 -9.99 -17.74 -9.32
N PHE A 59 -10.89 -18.70 -9.10
CA PHE A 59 -10.62 -19.95 -8.35
C PHE A 59 -9.47 -20.80 -8.94
N ASP A 60 -9.18 -20.68 -10.23
CA ASP A 60 -8.06 -21.39 -10.89
C ASP A 60 -6.70 -20.71 -10.68
N TYR A 61 -6.64 -19.51 -10.08
CA TYR A 61 -5.39 -18.77 -9.91
C TYR A 61 -4.38 -19.53 -9.05
N LEU A 62 -4.82 -20.14 -7.95
CA LEU A 62 -3.94 -20.94 -7.10
C LEU A 62 -3.40 -22.18 -7.84
N ALA A 63 -4.26 -22.82 -8.65
CA ALA A 63 -3.89 -23.98 -9.45
C ALA A 63 -2.83 -23.65 -10.52
N ARG A 64 -2.78 -22.40 -11.00
CA ARG A 64 -1.76 -21.95 -11.97
C ARG A 64 -0.34 -21.98 -11.40
N PHE A 65 -0.17 -21.80 -10.09
CA PHE A 65 1.12 -21.99 -9.42
C PHE A 65 1.48 -23.48 -9.31
N GLN A 66 0.50 -24.33 -9.02
CA GLN A 66 0.68 -25.79 -8.92
C GLN A 66 1.07 -26.40 -10.28
N CYS A 67 0.49 -25.91 -11.38
CA CYS A 67 0.83 -26.31 -12.74
C CYS A 67 2.06 -25.58 -13.32
N GLN A 68 2.80 -24.81 -12.51
CA GLN A 68 4.00 -24.04 -12.92
C GLN A 68 3.78 -23.05 -14.07
N SER A 69 2.53 -22.67 -14.34
CA SER A 69 2.21 -21.64 -15.33
C SER A 69 2.48 -20.22 -14.81
N LEU A 70 2.53 -20.08 -13.47
CA LEU A 70 3.00 -18.91 -12.75
C LEU A 70 4.10 -19.34 -11.76
N ASP A 71 5.13 -18.52 -11.64
CA ASP A 71 6.23 -18.76 -10.71
C ASP A 71 5.89 -18.19 -9.33
N ALA A 72 5.65 -19.08 -8.36
CA ALA A 72 5.33 -18.72 -6.99
C ALA A 72 6.47 -17.98 -6.30
N SER A 73 7.72 -18.35 -6.59
CA SER A 73 8.92 -17.69 -6.03
C SER A 73 9.06 -16.27 -6.57
N ALA A 74 8.78 -16.07 -7.87
CA ALA A 74 8.76 -14.74 -8.45
C ALA A 74 7.67 -13.84 -7.86
N ARG A 75 6.46 -14.38 -7.60
CA ARG A 75 5.40 -13.67 -6.87
C ARG A 75 5.87 -13.31 -5.46
N GLU A 76 6.39 -14.28 -4.71
CA GLU A 76 6.86 -14.06 -3.33
C GLU A 76 7.93 -12.96 -3.28
N ALA A 77 8.91 -12.99 -4.19
CA ALA A 77 9.94 -11.96 -4.29
C ALA A 77 9.37 -10.56 -4.59
N SER A 78 8.33 -10.50 -5.41
CA SER A 78 7.63 -9.26 -5.77
C SER A 78 6.85 -8.69 -4.58
N VAL A 79 6.11 -9.54 -3.87
CA VAL A 79 5.38 -9.16 -2.65
C VAL A 79 6.36 -8.73 -1.56
N ALA A 80 7.48 -9.44 -1.38
CA ALA A 80 8.53 -9.07 -0.44
C ALA A 80 9.14 -7.70 -0.78
N TRP A 81 9.32 -7.38 -2.06
CA TRP A 81 9.76 -6.06 -2.50
C TRP A 81 8.71 -4.97 -2.19
N ILE A 82 7.42 -5.22 -2.45
CA ILE A 82 6.32 -4.29 -2.10
C ILE A 82 6.35 -3.99 -0.59
N LEU A 83 6.42 -5.02 0.25
CA LEU A 83 6.48 -4.86 1.71
C LEU A 83 7.74 -4.10 2.16
N LYS A 84 8.87 -4.31 1.48
CA LYS A 84 10.09 -3.55 1.74
C LYS A 84 9.92 -2.06 1.46
N VAL A 85 9.30 -1.71 0.33
CA VAL A 85 9.05 -0.29 -0.02
C VAL A 85 8.03 0.31 0.94
N GLN A 86 6.98 -0.42 1.30
CA GLN A 86 6.00 0.00 2.30
C GLN A 86 6.69 0.32 3.63
N ALA A 87 7.56 -0.56 4.12
CA ALA A 87 8.31 -0.31 5.35
C ALA A 87 9.30 0.86 5.22
N TYR A 88 9.94 1.04 4.06
CA TYR A 88 10.90 2.12 3.81
C TYR A 88 10.25 3.51 3.87
N TYR A 89 9.08 3.67 3.24
CA TYR A 89 8.33 4.94 3.23
C TYR A 89 7.31 5.06 4.35
N ASN A 90 7.14 4.02 5.16
CA ASN A 90 6.08 3.92 6.16
C ASN A 90 4.68 4.16 5.55
N LEU A 91 4.43 3.54 4.38
CA LEU A 91 3.13 3.56 3.73
C LEU A 91 2.11 2.79 4.57
N GLN A 92 0.83 3.12 4.42
CA GLN A 92 -0.26 2.42 5.08
C GLN A 92 -0.25 0.92 4.74
N PRO A 93 -0.60 0.04 5.68
CA PRO A 93 -0.79 -1.39 5.43
C PRO A 93 -1.73 -1.68 4.26
N LEU A 94 -2.80 -0.89 4.15
CA LEU A 94 -3.77 -0.98 3.07
C LEU A 94 -3.13 -0.77 1.69
N THR A 95 -2.18 0.17 1.58
CA THR A 95 -1.43 0.45 0.35
C THR A 95 -0.68 -0.79 -0.13
N ALA A 96 0.05 -1.47 0.75
CA ALA A 96 0.75 -2.71 0.40
C ALA A 96 -0.23 -3.81 -0.02
N TYR A 97 -1.34 -3.96 0.70
CA TYR A 97 -2.33 -4.99 0.41
C TYR A 97 -3.00 -4.77 -0.95
N LEU A 98 -3.45 -3.55 -1.24
CA LEU A 98 -4.03 -3.19 -2.54
C LEU A 98 -3.02 -3.39 -3.68
N SER A 99 -1.74 -3.06 -3.45
CA SER A 99 -0.68 -3.31 -4.43
C SER A 99 -0.61 -4.78 -4.82
N VAL A 100 -0.68 -5.69 -3.84
CA VAL A 100 -0.68 -7.14 -4.08
C VAL A 100 -2.00 -7.60 -4.70
N ASN A 101 -3.13 -7.06 -4.28
CA ASN A 101 -4.43 -7.33 -4.89
C ASN A 101 -4.43 -6.99 -6.40
N TYR A 102 -3.88 -5.84 -6.77
CA TYR A 102 -3.75 -5.42 -8.17
C TYR A 102 -2.80 -6.33 -8.94
N LEU A 103 -1.66 -6.70 -8.34
CA LEU A 103 -0.70 -7.64 -8.91
C LEU A 103 -1.37 -8.98 -9.23
N ASP A 104 -2.06 -9.57 -8.26
CA ASP A 104 -2.66 -10.91 -8.40
C ASP A 104 -3.82 -10.91 -9.41
N ARG A 105 -4.70 -9.91 -9.37
CA ARG A 105 -5.77 -9.75 -10.36
C ARG A 105 -5.22 -9.51 -11.78
N PHE A 106 -4.12 -8.79 -11.90
CA PHE A 106 -3.45 -8.61 -13.19
C PHE A 106 -2.90 -9.93 -13.74
N LEU A 107 -2.15 -10.68 -12.91
CA LEU A 107 -1.56 -11.96 -13.28
C LEU A 107 -2.62 -13.04 -13.58
N TYR A 108 -3.79 -12.91 -12.96
CA TYR A 108 -4.95 -13.72 -13.30
C TYR A 108 -5.43 -13.48 -14.74
N SER A 109 -5.55 -12.22 -15.13
CA SER A 109 -6.11 -11.80 -16.42
C SER A 109 -5.10 -11.81 -17.57
N ARG A 110 -3.81 -11.62 -17.29
CA ARG A 110 -2.76 -11.45 -18.32
C ARG A 110 -1.52 -12.28 -17.98
N ARG A 111 -0.93 -12.88 -19.02
CA ARG A 111 0.39 -13.51 -18.92
C ARG A 111 1.49 -12.50 -19.18
N LEU A 112 2.51 -12.50 -18.34
CA LEU A 112 3.73 -11.72 -18.56
C LEU A 112 4.77 -12.50 -19.38
N PRO A 113 5.66 -11.80 -20.10
CA PRO A 113 6.81 -12.44 -20.74
C PRO A 113 7.71 -13.13 -19.70
N GLN A 114 8.06 -14.40 -19.92
CA GLN A 114 8.86 -15.19 -18.95
C GLN A 114 10.37 -14.89 -18.99
N ALA A 115 10.85 -14.09 -19.95
CA ALA A 115 12.25 -14.11 -20.38
C ALA A 115 13.28 -13.53 -19.38
N SER A 116 12.89 -12.79 -18.32
CA SER A 116 13.91 -12.10 -17.50
C SER A 116 13.45 -11.53 -16.14
N GLY A 117 12.24 -11.80 -15.66
CA GLY A 117 11.77 -11.33 -14.35
C GLY A 117 11.50 -9.82 -14.21
N TRP A 118 12.12 -8.97 -15.06
CA TRP A 118 11.83 -7.53 -15.11
C TRP A 118 10.35 -7.19 -15.35
N PRO A 119 9.55 -7.96 -16.14
CA PRO A 119 8.15 -7.60 -16.36
C PRO A 119 7.35 -7.66 -15.05
N LEU A 120 7.67 -8.61 -14.18
CA LEU A 120 7.00 -8.77 -12.90
C LEU A 120 7.41 -7.67 -11.91
N GLN A 121 8.69 -7.28 -11.91
CA GLN A 121 9.13 -6.14 -11.10
C GLN A 121 8.48 -4.83 -11.58
N LEU A 122 8.41 -4.60 -12.90
CA LEU A 122 7.71 -3.44 -13.46
C LEU A 122 6.23 -3.42 -13.08
N LEU A 123 5.55 -4.58 -13.19
CA LEU A 123 4.17 -4.73 -12.74
C LEU A 123 4.04 -4.37 -11.26
N SER A 124 4.92 -4.91 -10.41
CA SER A 124 4.90 -4.66 -8.96
C SER A 124 5.08 -3.18 -8.62
N THR A 125 6.03 -2.51 -9.29
CA THR A 125 6.25 -1.07 -9.14
C THR A 125 5.03 -0.25 -9.58
N ALA A 126 4.40 -0.63 -10.70
CA ALA A 126 3.19 0.04 -11.18
C ALA A 126 1.99 -0.15 -10.24
N CYS A 127 1.76 -1.39 -9.76
CA CYS A 127 0.70 -1.69 -8.79
C CYS A 127 0.90 -0.91 -7.48
N LEU A 128 2.14 -0.83 -6.99
CA LEU A 128 2.46 -0.06 -5.80
C LEU A 128 2.24 1.44 -5.98
N SER A 129 2.66 2.00 -7.12
CA SER A 129 2.41 3.40 -7.44
C SER A 129 0.91 3.71 -7.51
N LEU A 130 0.12 2.82 -8.13
CA LEU A 130 -1.34 2.98 -8.19
C LEU A 130 -1.99 2.91 -6.80
N ALA A 131 -1.62 1.93 -5.97
CA ALA A 131 -2.13 1.84 -4.61
C ALA A 131 -1.76 3.07 -3.78
N ALA A 132 -0.51 3.53 -3.88
CA ALA A 132 -0.07 4.73 -3.17
C ALA A 132 -0.86 5.97 -3.61
N LYS A 133 -1.18 6.11 -4.91
CA LYS A 133 -2.04 7.21 -5.41
C LYS A 133 -3.49 7.14 -4.92
N MET A 134 -3.97 5.96 -4.53
CA MET A 134 -5.33 5.78 -4.02
C MET A 134 -5.42 6.08 -2.52
N GLU A 135 -4.39 5.68 -1.76
CA GLU A 135 -4.46 5.63 -0.29
C GLU A 135 -3.59 6.65 0.42
N GLU A 136 -2.48 7.08 -0.18
CA GLU A 136 -1.49 7.92 0.52
C GLU A 136 -1.74 9.41 0.30
N PRO A 137 -1.64 10.23 1.36
CA PRO A 137 -1.73 11.68 1.21
C PRO A 137 -0.53 12.26 0.45
N LEU A 138 0.63 11.60 0.56
CA LEU A 138 1.87 11.99 -0.10
C LEU A 138 2.48 10.78 -0.80
N VAL A 139 2.42 10.79 -2.12
CA VAL A 139 2.95 9.72 -2.96
C VAL A 139 4.41 10.00 -3.31
N PRO A 140 5.37 9.08 -3.04
CA PRO A 140 6.75 9.23 -3.50
C PRO A 140 6.81 9.29 -5.04
N SER A 141 7.85 9.92 -5.59
CA SER A 141 8.01 9.95 -7.05
C SER A 141 8.24 8.55 -7.62
N LEU A 142 7.95 8.34 -8.91
CA LEU A 142 8.16 7.05 -9.58
C LEU A 142 9.63 6.58 -9.56
N LEU A 143 10.57 7.51 -9.46
CA LEU A 143 11.99 7.18 -9.29
C LEU A 143 12.27 6.77 -7.84
N ASP A 144 11.72 7.50 -6.87
CA ASP A 144 11.94 7.24 -5.44
C ASP A 144 11.32 5.91 -5.00
N LEU A 145 10.14 5.54 -5.53
CA LEU A 145 9.49 4.25 -5.26
C LEU A 145 10.39 3.03 -5.56
N GLN A 146 11.43 3.20 -6.39
CA GLN A 146 12.36 2.14 -6.78
C GLN A 146 13.54 2.07 -5.79
N VAL A 147 13.23 1.86 -4.51
CA VAL A 147 14.19 1.83 -3.40
C VAL A 147 15.31 0.80 -3.60
N GLU A 148 16.40 0.97 -2.83
CA GLU A 148 17.59 0.12 -2.89
C GLU A 148 17.24 -1.38 -2.86
N GLY A 149 17.86 -2.16 -3.75
CA GLY A 149 17.61 -3.60 -3.91
C GLY A 149 16.57 -3.96 -4.99
N ALA A 150 16.02 -2.98 -5.69
CA ALA A 150 15.36 -3.20 -6.98
C ALA A 150 16.37 -3.80 -7.98
N LYS A 151 16.04 -4.94 -8.61
CA LYS A 151 16.95 -5.61 -9.57
C LYS A 151 17.03 -4.84 -10.89
N TYR A 152 15.94 -4.18 -11.24
CA TYR A 152 15.80 -3.31 -12.42
C TYR A 152 15.36 -1.92 -11.99
N ILE A 153 15.81 -0.91 -12.74
CA ILE A 153 15.35 0.48 -12.60
C ILE A 153 14.69 0.88 -13.91
N PHE A 154 13.49 1.42 -13.81
CA PHE A 154 12.64 1.79 -14.93
C PHE A 154 12.49 3.31 -15.02
N GLU A 155 12.46 3.82 -16.24
CA GLU A 155 12.08 5.20 -16.49
C GLU A 155 10.63 5.45 -16.04
N PRO A 156 10.29 6.63 -15.51
CA PRO A 156 8.94 6.99 -15.11
C PRO A 156 7.89 6.76 -16.20
N LYS A 157 8.23 7.04 -17.47
CA LYS A 157 7.34 6.81 -18.62
C LYS A 157 7.00 5.33 -18.81
N THR A 158 7.93 4.43 -18.52
CA THR A 158 7.72 2.98 -18.61
C THR A 158 6.78 2.52 -17.50
N ILE A 159 6.96 3.04 -16.28
CA ILE A 159 6.06 2.76 -15.16
C ILE A 159 4.64 3.28 -15.47
N GLN A 160 4.50 4.51 -15.94
CA GLN A 160 3.20 5.10 -16.32
C GLN A 160 2.45 4.28 -17.39
N ARG A 161 3.17 3.75 -18.39
CA ARG A 161 2.57 2.85 -19.39
C ARG A 161 2.07 1.56 -18.74
N MET A 162 2.82 1.01 -17.80
CA MET A 162 2.40 -0.15 -17.04
C MET A 162 1.21 0.16 -16.13
N GLU A 163 1.17 1.33 -15.48
CA GLU A 163 0.02 1.79 -14.69
C GLU A 163 -1.25 1.83 -15.54
N LEU A 164 -1.19 2.41 -16.73
CA LEU A 164 -2.33 2.43 -17.67
C LEU A 164 -2.77 1.02 -18.08
N LEU A 165 -1.82 0.11 -18.30
CA LEU A 165 -2.14 -1.27 -18.62
C LEU A 165 -2.83 -1.97 -17.42
N VAL A 166 -2.35 -1.76 -16.20
CA VAL A 166 -2.97 -2.30 -14.98
C VAL A 166 -4.39 -1.74 -14.83
N LEU A 167 -4.57 -0.43 -14.94
CA LEU A 167 -5.88 0.22 -14.89
C LEU A 167 -6.85 -0.36 -15.92
N THR A 168 -6.38 -0.57 -17.15
CA THR A 168 -7.20 -1.15 -18.22
C THR A 168 -7.56 -2.61 -17.93
N VAL A 169 -6.63 -3.41 -17.42
CA VAL A 169 -6.87 -4.83 -17.11
C VAL A 169 -7.80 -5.02 -15.91
N LEU A 170 -7.78 -4.08 -14.96
CA LEU A 170 -8.62 -4.10 -13.76
C LEU A 170 -9.94 -3.33 -13.95
N ASP A 171 -10.25 -2.88 -15.17
CA ASP A 171 -11.42 -2.04 -15.49
C ASP A 171 -11.57 -0.84 -14.55
N TRP A 172 -10.45 -0.24 -14.14
CA TRP A 172 -10.37 0.87 -13.17
C TRP A 172 -10.94 0.56 -11.79
N ARG A 173 -11.27 -0.71 -11.50
CA ARG A 173 -11.80 -1.17 -10.21
C ARG A 173 -10.68 -1.36 -9.19
N LEU A 174 -10.12 -0.24 -8.72
CA LEU A 174 -9.02 -0.21 -7.75
C LEU A 174 -9.51 -0.28 -6.30
N ARG A 175 -10.67 0.32 -5.97
CA ARG A 175 -11.26 0.24 -4.62
C ARG A 175 -11.78 -1.17 -4.35
N SER A 176 -10.93 -1.98 -3.73
CA SER A 176 -11.19 -3.40 -3.48
C SER A 176 -11.63 -3.59 -2.03
N VAL A 177 -12.56 -4.51 -1.78
CA VAL A 177 -12.84 -4.96 -0.42
C VAL A 177 -11.61 -5.73 0.09
N THR A 178 -11.12 -5.36 1.27
CA THR A 178 -9.90 -5.94 1.85
C THR A 178 -10.18 -6.46 3.26
N PRO A 179 -9.30 -7.29 3.85
CA PRO A 179 -9.44 -7.69 5.25
C PRO A 179 -9.57 -6.48 6.19
N PHE A 180 -8.91 -5.36 5.88
CA PHE A 180 -8.96 -4.13 6.67
C PHE A 180 -10.37 -3.52 6.73
N SER A 181 -11.24 -3.83 5.76
CA SER A 181 -12.65 -3.41 5.78
C SER A 181 -13.45 -4.08 6.92
N PHE A 182 -12.94 -5.18 7.50
CA PHE A 182 -13.64 -5.98 8.49
C PHE A 182 -12.98 -5.99 9.87
N ILE A 183 -11.67 -5.74 9.97
CA ILE A 183 -10.92 -5.95 11.23
C ILE A 183 -11.45 -5.12 12.40
N ASP A 184 -11.87 -3.88 12.16
CA ASP A 184 -12.37 -3.00 13.23
C ASP A 184 -13.68 -3.56 13.80
N PHE A 185 -14.60 -3.93 12.90
CA PHE A 185 -15.89 -4.52 13.26
C PHE A 185 -15.73 -5.85 14.01
N PHE A 186 -14.87 -6.75 13.51
CA PHE A 186 -14.61 -8.03 14.17
C PHE A 186 -13.89 -7.87 15.51
N ALA A 187 -12.99 -6.89 15.63
CA ALA A 187 -12.35 -6.59 16.90
C ALA A 187 -13.37 -6.08 17.93
N CYS A 188 -14.34 -5.25 17.54
CA CYS A 188 -15.44 -4.82 18.41
C CYS A 188 -16.38 -5.97 18.81
N LYS A 189 -16.63 -6.95 17.92
CA LYS A 189 -17.40 -8.16 18.27
C LYS A 189 -16.69 -9.02 19.31
N LEU A 190 -15.36 -9.11 19.24
CA LEU A 190 -14.54 -9.91 20.15
C LEU A 190 -14.28 -9.19 21.48
N ASP A 191 -14.08 -7.87 21.46
CA ASP A 191 -13.91 -7.04 22.64
C ASP A 191 -14.88 -5.84 22.65
N PRO A 192 -16.15 -6.05 23.04
CA PRO A 192 -17.15 -4.99 23.11
C PRO A 192 -16.82 -3.90 24.13
N THR A 193 -15.91 -4.17 25.07
CA THR A 193 -15.47 -3.20 26.07
C THR A 193 -14.43 -2.22 25.53
N GLY A 194 -13.81 -2.54 24.40
CA GLY A 194 -12.78 -1.73 23.76
C GLY A 194 -11.43 -1.73 24.47
N THR A 195 -11.23 -2.58 25.48
CA THR A 195 -10.02 -2.64 26.32
C THR A 195 -8.75 -2.93 25.51
N PHE A 196 -8.86 -3.80 24.50
CA PHE A 196 -7.77 -4.32 23.68
C PHE A 196 -7.95 -4.00 22.19
N LEU A 197 -8.94 -3.18 21.82
CA LEU A 197 -9.31 -2.91 20.43
C LEU A 197 -8.13 -2.48 19.56
N ALA A 198 -7.37 -1.47 20.01
CA ALA A 198 -6.19 -0.97 19.29
C ALA A 198 -5.09 -2.04 19.14
N PHE A 199 -4.91 -2.90 20.14
CA PHE A 199 -3.96 -4.01 20.05
C PHE A 199 -4.41 -5.05 19.04
N LEU A 200 -5.70 -5.46 19.09
CA LEU A 200 -6.26 -6.45 18.17
C LEU A 200 -6.13 -6.00 16.71
N ILE A 201 -6.52 -4.75 16.42
CA ILE A 201 -6.45 -4.17 15.07
C ILE A 201 -5.00 -4.11 14.57
N SER A 202 -4.10 -3.56 15.40
CA SER A 202 -2.68 -3.42 15.07
C SER A 202 -2.04 -4.79 14.82
N ARG A 203 -2.29 -5.75 15.73
CA ARG A 203 -1.70 -7.09 15.64
C ARG A 203 -2.26 -7.90 14.48
N ALA A 204 -3.56 -7.82 14.23
CA ALA A 204 -4.19 -8.46 13.07
C ALA A 204 -3.64 -7.88 11.76
N THR A 205 -3.42 -6.57 11.70
CA THR A 205 -2.78 -5.90 10.56
C THR A 205 -1.38 -6.46 10.27
N ASP A 206 -0.55 -6.62 11.30
CA ASP A 206 0.79 -7.21 11.15
C ASP A 206 0.73 -8.66 10.65
N ILE A 207 -0.22 -9.45 11.16
CA ILE A 207 -0.44 -10.85 10.75
C ILE A 207 -0.85 -10.90 9.28
N ILE A 208 -1.80 -10.07 8.86
CA ILE A 208 -2.28 -9.99 7.47
C ILE A 208 -1.12 -9.65 6.53
N LEU A 209 -0.34 -8.60 6.84
CA LEU A 209 0.81 -8.20 6.02
C LEU A 209 1.90 -9.28 5.96
N SER A 210 2.16 -9.98 7.07
CA SER A 210 3.17 -11.04 7.13
C SER A 210 2.80 -12.24 6.25
N ASN A 211 1.50 -12.48 6.08
CA ASN A 211 0.95 -13.64 5.39
C ASN A 211 0.66 -13.41 3.90
N ILE A 212 0.56 -12.16 3.43
CA ILE A 212 0.14 -11.83 2.06
C ILE A 212 1.08 -12.36 0.95
N LYS A 213 2.34 -12.65 1.30
CA LYS A 213 3.33 -13.28 0.41
C LYS A 213 3.05 -14.77 0.15
N GLU A 214 2.37 -15.45 1.06
CA GLU A 214 2.09 -16.87 0.99
C GLU A 214 0.90 -17.11 0.05
N ALA A 215 1.12 -17.83 -1.04
CA ALA A 215 0.10 -18.06 -2.06
C ALA A 215 -1.10 -18.87 -1.53
N SER A 216 -0.93 -19.62 -0.43
CA SER A 216 -2.01 -20.38 0.22
C SER A 216 -3.16 -19.51 0.71
N PHE A 217 -2.91 -18.23 1.03
CA PHE A 217 -3.99 -17.32 1.44
C PHE A 217 -4.90 -16.87 0.29
N LEU A 218 -4.52 -17.09 -0.97
CA LEU A 218 -5.32 -16.73 -2.13
C LEU A 218 -6.63 -17.53 -2.24
N GLU A 219 -6.75 -18.64 -1.50
CA GLU A 219 -7.99 -19.43 -1.43
C GLU A 219 -9.07 -18.79 -0.53
N TYR A 220 -8.67 -17.86 0.33
CA TYR A 220 -9.54 -17.30 1.35
C TYR A 220 -10.08 -15.93 0.95
N ARG A 221 -11.33 -15.68 1.35
CA ARG A 221 -11.95 -14.37 1.17
C ARG A 221 -11.40 -13.35 2.18
N PRO A 222 -11.41 -12.04 1.85
CA PRO A 222 -11.02 -10.97 2.76
C PRO A 222 -11.62 -11.07 4.16
N SER A 223 -12.93 -11.36 4.26
CA SER A 223 -13.65 -11.55 5.53
C SER A 223 -13.08 -12.69 6.37
N SER A 224 -12.80 -13.83 5.74
CA SER A 224 -12.21 -15.00 6.42
C SER A 224 -10.79 -14.72 6.91
N ILE A 225 -9.99 -14.02 6.11
CA ILE A 225 -8.63 -13.60 6.49
C ILE A 225 -8.68 -12.63 7.68
N ALA A 226 -9.59 -11.66 7.67
CA ALA A 226 -9.75 -10.70 8.76
C ALA A 226 -10.16 -11.39 10.07
N ALA A 227 -11.17 -12.26 10.02
CA ALA A 227 -11.64 -12.99 11.20
C ALA A 227 -10.54 -13.88 11.79
N ALA A 228 -9.83 -14.63 10.93
CA ALA A 228 -8.70 -15.46 11.35
C ALA A 228 -7.56 -14.64 11.98
N ALA A 229 -7.22 -13.47 11.41
CA ALA A 229 -6.18 -12.60 11.93
C ALA A 229 -6.54 -12.02 13.31
N ILE A 230 -7.80 -11.60 13.51
CA ILE A 230 -8.30 -11.12 14.80
C ILE A 230 -8.26 -12.23 15.86
N LEU A 231 -8.69 -13.45 15.50
CA LEU A 231 -8.60 -14.61 16.40
C LEU A 231 -7.14 -14.93 16.76
N CYS A 232 -6.21 -14.87 15.79
CA CYS A 232 -4.79 -15.06 16.06
C CYS A 232 -4.23 -13.99 17.00
N ALA A 233 -4.60 -12.72 16.81
CA ALA A 233 -4.22 -11.63 17.71
C ALA A 233 -4.79 -11.82 19.13
N ALA A 234 -6.05 -12.25 19.24
CA ALA A 234 -6.71 -12.51 20.52
C ALA A 234 -6.04 -13.62 21.33
N ASN A 235 -5.48 -14.64 20.68
CA ASN A 235 -4.73 -15.71 21.37
C ASN A 235 -3.49 -15.20 22.14
N GLU A 236 -2.94 -14.05 21.74
CA GLU A 236 -1.78 -13.45 22.42
C GLU A 236 -2.20 -12.74 23.72
N ILE A 237 -3.51 -12.56 23.96
CA ILE A 237 -4.08 -11.98 25.17
C ILE A 237 -4.62 -13.10 26.07
N PRO A 238 -4.10 -13.29 27.30
CA PRO A 238 -4.52 -14.38 28.18
C PRO A 238 -6.04 -14.44 28.42
N ASN A 239 -6.71 -13.30 28.60
CA ASN A 239 -8.14 -13.24 28.86
C ASN A 239 -9.01 -13.57 27.62
N LEU A 240 -8.51 -13.28 26.41
CA LEU A 240 -9.25 -13.49 25.15
C LEU A 240 -8.86 -14.79 24.45
N SER A 241 -7.76 -15.43 24.86
CA SER A 241 -7.32 -16.75 24.37
C SER A 241 -8.32 -17.89 24.63
N LEU A 242 -9.33 -17.67 25.48
CA LEU A 242 -10.41 -18.61 25.77
C LEU A 242 -11.53 -18.60 24.72
N PHE A 243 -11.54 -17.61 23.81
CA PHE A 243 -12.55 -17.56 22.76
C PHE A 243 -12.39 -18.72 21.79
N ASN A 244 -13.43 -19.54 21.67
CA ASN A 244 -13.44 -20.61 20.68
C ASN A 244 -13.66 -19.99 19.29
N PRO A 245 -12.70 -20.17 18.34
CA PRO A 245 -12.76 -19.57 16.99
C PRO A 245 -14.00 -19.98 16.20
N GLU A 246 -14.68 -21.05 16.60
CA GLU A 246 -15.96 -21.47 16.02
C GLU A 246 -17.07 -20.41 16.13
N HIS A 247 -17.06 -19.56 17.16
CA HIS A 247 -18.10 -18.54 17.35
C HIS A 247 -17.96 -17.35 16.39
N ALA A 248 -16.83 -17.22 15.68
CA ALA A 248 -16.62 -16.13 14.74
C ALA A 248 -17.58 -16.17 13.54
N GLU A 249 -18.19 -17.31 13.25
CA GLU A 249 -19.25 -17.41 12.23
C GLU A 249 -20.47 -16.53 12.56
N SER A 250 -20.69 -16.22 13.84
CA SER A 250 -21.82 -15.39 14.30
C SER A 250 -21.53 -13.89 14.26
N TRP A 251 -20.32 -13.46 13.85
CA TRP A 251 -19.96 -12.04 13.82
C TRP A 251 -20.68 -11.28 12.71
N CYS A 252 -20.95 -11.93 11.58
CA CYS A 252 -21.64 -11.37 10.42
C CYS A 252 -22.21 -12.50 9.56
N ASP A 253 -23.36 -12.24 8.93
CA ASP A 253 -23.99 -13.18 8.00
C ASP A 253 -23.11 -13.39 6.75
N GLY A 254 -23.05 -14.64 6.26
CA GLY A 254 -22.25 -15.01 5.09
C GLY A 254 -20.81 -15.46 5.40
N LEU A 255 -20.37 -15.39 6.66
CA LEU A 255 -19.11 -15.97 7.10
C LEU A 255 -19.14 -17.51 7.09
N SER A 256 -18.12 -18.13 6.52
CA SER A 256 -17.97 -19.59 6.52
C SER A 256 -17.07 -20.05 7.67
N LYS A 257 -17.66 -20.76 8.65
CA LYS A 257 -16.93 -21.39 9.76
C LYS A 257 -15.75 -22.22 9.30
N GLU A 258 -15.96 -23.08 8.30
CA GLU A 258 -14.92 -23.97 7.77
C GLU A 258 -13.73 -23.17 7.20
N LYS A 259 -14.01 -22.10 6.44
CA LYS A 259 -12.98 -21.24 5.86
C LYS A 259 -12.26 -20.42 6.92
N ILE A 260 -12.95 -19.90 7.93
CA ILE A 260 -12.31 -19.19 9.05
C ILE A 260 -11.37 -20.12 9.81
N LEU A 261 -11.83 -21.32 10.19
CA LEU A 261 -11.03 -22.27 10.97
C LEU A 261 -9.80 -22.77 10.21
N SER A 262 -9.94 -23.08 8.92
CA SER A 262 -8.81 -23.49 8.08
C SER A 262 -7.81 -22.34 7.88
N CYS A 263 -8.29 -21.11 7.66
CA CYS A 263 -7.43 -19.92 7.57
C CYS A 263 -6.67 -19.66 8.88
N TYR A 264 -7.37 -19.71 10.02
CA TYR A 264 -6.79 -19.52 11.35
C TYR A 264 -5.69 -20.53 11.65
N ARG A 265 -5.92 -21.82 11.37
CA ARG A 265 -4.89 -22.87 11.55
C ARG A 265 -3.65 -22.59 10.69
N LEU A 266 -3.86 -22.23 9.42
CA LEU A 266 -2.77 -21.87 8.51
C LEU A 266 -1.97 -20.65 9.01
N MET A 267 -2.64 -19.62 9.55
CA MET A 267 -1.96 -18.47 10.15
C MET A 267 -1.13 -18.87 11.37
N GLN A 268 -1.64 -19.74 12.24
CA GLN A 268 -0.92 -20.21 13.42
C GLN A 268 0.35 -21.00 13.06
N GLU A 269 0.27 -21.88 12.06
CA GLU A 269 1.42 -22.65 11.57
C GLU A 269 2.55 -21.71 11.09
N LEU A 270 2.20 -20.66 10.37
CA LEU A 270 3.17 -19.69 9.85
C LEU A 270 3.77 -18.79 10.92
N VAL A 271 3.01 -18.45 11.97
CA VAL A 271 3.55 -17.71 13.14
C VAL A 271 4.65 -18.53 13.81
N VAL A 272 4.45 -19.84 13.99
CA VAL A 272 5.45 -20.75 14.57
C VAL A 272 6.69 -20.84 13.67
N ASP A 273 6.50 -20.96 12.36
CA ASP A 273 7.62 -21.05 11.42
C ASP A 273 8.40 -19.75 11.26
N ASN A 274 7.73 -18.60 11.30
CA ASN A 274 8.39 -17.31 11.30
C ASN A 274 9.16 -17.06 12.60
N ALA A 275 8.70 -17.53 13.77
CA ALA A 275 9.46 -17.48 15.02
C ALA A 275 10.76 -18.30 14.95
N ARG A 276 10.78 -19.40 14.18
CA ARG A 276 11.99 -20.20 13.93
C ARG A 276 12.97 -19.50 12.98
N ARG A 277 12.47 -18.68 12.05
CA ARG A 277 13.26 -17.90 11.09
C ARG A 277 13.68 -16.56 11.72
N LYS A 278 14.87 -16.49 12.36
CA LYS A 278 15.41 -15.27 13.00
C LYS A 278 15.15 -13.99 12.17
N PRO A 279 14.75 -12.85 12.79
CA PRO A 279 14.52 -11.62 12.07
C PRO A 279 15.81 -11.10 11.42
N ARG A 280 15.74 -10.73 10.13
CA ARG A 280 16.82 -10.00 9.46
C ARG A 280 16.83 -8.58 10.04
N LYS A 281 17.95 -8.18 10.64
CA LYS A 281 18.15 -6.83 11.19
C LYS A 281 17.93 -5.79 10.09
N MET A 282 16.86 -5.00 10.20
CA MET A 282 16.71 -3.80 9.38
C MET A 282 17.61 -2.70 9.92
N LEU A 283 18.43 -2.10 9.05
CA LEU A 283 19.29 -0.97 9.40
C LEU A 283 18.44 0.28 9.62
N PRO A 284 18.86 1.20 10.53
CA PRO A 284 18.07 2.37 10.89
C PRO A 284 17.85 3.30 9.71
N GLN A 285 16.60 3.75 9.54
CA GLN A 285 16.18 4.68 8.49
C GLN A 285 16.76 6.08 8.73
N LEU A 286 17.47 6.64 7.74
CA LEU A 286 17.69 8.09 7.68
C LEU A 286 16.39 8.75 7.21
N ARG A 287 15.71 9.46 8.11
CA ARG A 287 14.61 10.37 7.72
C ARG A 287 15.19 11.50 6.89
N VAL A 288 14.91 11.50 5.58
CA VAL A 288 15.14 12.68 4.74
C VAL A 288 13.97 13.63 4.95
N SER A 289 14.17 14.66 5.77
CA SER A 289 13.22 15.76 5.88
C SER A 289 13.32 16.61 4.61
N ILE A 290 12.28 16.60 3.78
CA ILE A 290 12.18 17.51 2.62
C ILE A 290 11.99 18.92 3.20
N ARG A 291 13.07 19.69 3.23
CA ARG A 291 13.02 21.10 3.62
C ARG A 291 12.32 21.87 2.52
N GLY A 292 11.05 22.23 2.75
CA GLY A 292 10.28 23.11 1.87
C GLY A 292 11.03 24.42 1.65
N ARG A 293 11.44 24.68 0.40
CA ARG A 293 12.05 25.95 0.01
C ARG A 293 10.92 26.95 -0.21
N MET A 294 10.59 27.74 0.81
CA MET A 294 9.77 28.94 0.60
C MET A 294 10.51 29.86 -0.37
N ARG A 295 9.86 30.18 -1.49
CA ARG A 295 10.21 31.30 -2.35
C ARG A 295 9.65 32.56 -1.68
N SER A 296 10.52 33.33 -1.03
CA SER A 296 10.24 34.72 -0.73
C SER A 296 10.76 35.55 -1.89
N SER A 297 9.83 36.14 -2.63
CA SER A 297 10.07 37.27 -3.53
C SER A 297 10.27 38.52 -2.70
N ASP A 298 11.41 39.18 -2.85
CA ASP A 298 11.53 40.62 -2.62
C ASP A 298 12.59 41.21 -3.56
N SER A 299 12.24 42.34 -4.14
CA SER A 299 12.92 43.01 -5.24
C SER A 299 13.84 44.14 -4.77
N SER A 300 15.00 44.21 -5.45
CA SER A 300 15.82 45.39 -5.80
C SER A 300 16.50 46.22 -4.70
N SER A 301 17.84 46.28 -4.75
CA SER A 301 18.56 47.50 -5.19
C SER A 301 20.04 47.23 -5.47
N SER A 302 20.57 47.98 -6.43
CA SER A 302 21.88 47.90 -7.08
C SER A 302 23.04 48.51 -6.28
N SER A 303 24.25 47.92 -6.36
CA SER A 303 25.49 48.67 -6.66
C SER A 303 26.70 47.76 -6.89
N SER A 304 27.57 48.25 -7.77
CA SER A 304 28.76 47.68 -8.40
C SER A 304 29.91 47.21 -7.49
N SER A 305 30.60 46.13 -7.91
CA SER A 305 32.08 46.06 -8.00
C SER A 305 32.57 44.71 -8.57
N SER A 306 33.25 44.76 -9.71
CA SER A 306 34.28 43.77 -10.12
C SER A 306 35.55 44.02 -9.27
N PRO A 307 36.58 43.12 -9.16
CA PRO A 307 37.01 42.06 -10.10
C PRO A 307 37.39 40.71 -9.41
N SER A 308 37.62 39.58 -10.09
CA SER A 308 38.91 39.23 -10.70
C SER A 308 38.89 37.77 -11.20
N TYR A 309 39.57 37.56 -12.33
CA TYR A 309 39.86 36.29 -12.99
C TYR A 309 40.51 35.23 -12.06
N LYS A 310 40.05 33.97 -12.16
CA LYS A 310 40.93 32.78 -12.10
C LYS A 310 40.29 31.55 -12.75
N ARG A 311 40.80 31.24 -13.93
CA ARG A 311 40.58 30.06 -14.77
C ARG A 311 41.48 28.93 -14.27
N ARG A 312 40.98 27.70 -14.12
CA ARG A 312 41.72 26.42 -14.14
C ARG A 312 40.69 25.27 -14.04
N LYS A 313 40.73 24.15 -14.76
CA LYS A 313 41.26 23.72 -16.06
C LYS A 313 40.62 22.32 -16.23
N LEU A 314 39.90 22.04 -17.31
CA LEU A 314 39.53 20.66 -17.67
C LEU A 314 40.80 19.92 -18.10
N ASN A 315 41.06 18.73 -17.56
CA ASN A 315 41.99 17.79 -18.15
C ASN A 315 41.21 16.54 -18.59
N ASN A 316 41.02 16.48 -19.90
CA ASN A 316 40.76 15.28 -20.67
C ASN A 316 42.14 14.84 -21.20
N CYS A 317 42.54 13.58 -21.02
CA CYS A 317 43.69 13.02 -21.73
C CYS A 317 43.25 11.74 -22.44
N LEU A 318 43.28 11.81 -23.77
CA LEU A 318 43.19 10.71 -24.70
C LEU A 318 44.60 10.43 -25.26
N ARG A 319 44.94 9.13 -25.30
CA ARG A 319 45.85 8.44 -26.26
C ARG A 319 47.34 8.79 -26.12
N VAL A 320 48.28 7.87 -26.36
CA VAL A 320 48.47 7.03 -27.55
C VAL A 320 49.17 5.71 -27.20
N ASP A 321 48.85 4.73 -28.04
CA ASP A 321 49.42 3.41 -28.31
C ASP A 321 50.97 3.31 -28.27
N ASP A 322 51.50 2.11 -27.99
CA ASP A 322 52.16 1.32 -29.05
C ASP A 322 52.47 -0.11 -28.59
N ASP A 323 52.39 -1.00 -29.58
CA ASP A 323 52.73 -2.42 -29.65
C ASP A 323 54.09 -2.80 -29.04
N ASP A 324 54.24 -4.02 -28.49
CA ASP A 324 54.90 -5.09 -29.26
C ASP A 324 54.87 -6.47 -28.55
N ARG A 325 54.95 -7.48 -29.41
CA ARG A 325 55.02 -8.93 -29.24
C ARG A 325 56.10 -9.38 -28.22
N ASN A 326 55.91 -10.56 -27.59
CA ASN A 326 56.49 -11.83 -28.06
C ASN A 326 56.43 -12.95 -26.99
N SER A 327 55.91 -14.10 -27.39
CA SER A 327 56.29 -15.49 -27.07
C SER A 327 57.24 -15.79 -25.88
N LYS A 328 56.73 -16.50 -24.88
CA LYS A 328 57.14 -17.86 -24.49
C LYS A 328 56.26 -18.40 -23.37
#